data_AF-A0A319A943-F1
#
_entry.id   AF-A0A319A943-F1
#
_cell.length_a   1.000
_cell.length_b   1.000
_cell.length_c   1.000
_cell.angle_alpha   90.00
_cell.angle_beta   90.00
_cell.angle_gamma   90.00
#
_symmetry.space_group_name_H-M   'P 1'
#
loop_
_entity.id
_entity.type
_entity.pdbx_description
1 polymer ?
#
loop_
_entity_poly.entity_id
_entity_poly.type
_entity_poly.pdbx_seq_one_letter_code
_entity_poly.pdbx_strand_id
1 'polypeptide(L)'
;MADQRVNVHIPSHPPVLDSVRLQNIQLTLPAAPDPWHRPSKPQPCTASLNLSYSSAVAAAIADDVSLSLDYGKLYRRLEEDIRTMGHAGEVSAQKMVSIDGSRRDEMLGAALGEDVRLTAGIVANCGLGLLDETAAGVRRMSHVHHDGRRRSSASAGSQAQAQAAIFSPSAPPAIDGVFGQCEVLLHLPKALLRAEEGLKYRSVTVWGYRSRNGAAAVDNLAESERCPVVLEEEFRIDGIRCYCILGVNSHERVEKQAVIVSLEFKGPGQLPWGSTVINTYQAMTRAVAEVSLWDADCG
;
A
#
# COMPACT_ATOMS: atom_id res chain seq x y z
N MET A 1 1.39 29.09 -2.89
CA MET A 1 2.16 28.29 -3.87
C MET A 1 1.14 27.57 -4.73
N ALA A 2 1.29 27.58 -6.05
CA ALA A 2 0.30 27.03 -6.97
C ALA A 2 0.26 25.50 -6.84
N ASP A 3 -0.93 24.98 -6.55
CA ASP A 3 -1.24 23.56 -6.40
C ASP A 3 -1.02 22.87 -7.75
N GLN A 4 0.09 22.15 -7.92
CA GLN A 4 0.48 21.54 -9.20
C GLN A 4 -0.35 20.27 -9.42
N ARG A 5 -1.59 20.45 -9.87
CA ARG A 5 -2.50 19.34 -10.20
C ARG A 5 -2.07 18.68 -11.50
N VAL A 6 -1.76 17.39 -11.43
CA VAL A 6 -1.42 16.58 -12.61
C VAL A 6 -2.66 15.80 -13.05
N ASN A 7 -3.00 15.81 -14.34
CA ASN A 7 -4.08 14.96 -14.83
C ASN A 7 -3.62 13.50 -14.83
N VAL A 8 -4.23 12.66 -14.00
CA VAL A 8 -3.87 11.25 -13.83
C VAL A 8 -5.01 10.36 -14.33
N HIS A 9 -4.70 9.48 -15.27
CA HIS A 9 -5.60 8.42 -15.71
C HIS A 9 -5.33 7.15 -14.92
N ILE A 10 -6.38 6.58 -14.33
CA ILE A 10 -6.33 5.32 -13.59
C ILE A 10 -6.95 4.23 -14.48
N PRO A 11 -6.23 3.15 -14.79
CA PRO A 11 -6.73 2.08 -15.63
C PRO A 11 -7.93 1.39 -14.95
N SER A 12 -8.90 0.96 -15.74
CA SER A 12 -10.04 0.17 -15.25
C SER A 12 -9.57 -1.17 -14.68
N HIS A 13 -10.26 -1.68 -13.67
CA HIS A 13 -10.01 -3.00 -13.12
C HIS A 13 -10.18 -4.10 -14.18
N PRO A 14 -9.14 -4.92 -14.43
CA PRO A 14 -9.24 -6.09 -15.28
C PRO A 14 -10.30 -7.09 -14.77
N PRO A 15 -10.92 -7.89 -15.67
CA PRO A 15 -11.93 -8.87 -15.30
C PRO A 15 -11.37 -10.05 -14.49
N VAL A 16 -10.08 -10.34 -14.63
CA VAL A 16 -9.35 -11.37 -13.90
C VAL A 16 -8.16 -10.71 -13.24
N LEU A 17 -7.94 -11.04 -11.96
CA LEU A 17 -6.80 -10.56 -11.19
C LEU A 17 -6.16 -11.72 -10.45
N ASP A 18 -4.84 -11.81 -10.55
CA ASP A 18 -4.02 -12.65 -9.70
C ASP A 18 -3.36 -11.81 -8.61
N SER A 19 -3.01 -12.45 -7.50
CA SER A 19 -2.40 -11.74 -6.36
C SER A 19 -1.27 -12.51 -5.70
N VAL A 20 -0.28 -11.77 -5.24
CA VAL A 20 0.79 -12.26 -4.35
C VAL A 20 0.70 -11.53 -3.03
N ARG A 21 0.73 -12.29 -1.93
CA ARG A 21 0.51 -11.76 -0.59
C ARG A 21 1.67 -12.09 0.34
N LEU A 22 2.17 -11.08 1.04
CA LEU A 22 3.00 -11.24 2.23
C LEU A 22 2.12 -10.92 3.44
N GLN A 23 1.99 -11.83 4.39
CA GLN A 23 1.09 -11.67 5.53
C GLN A 23 1.87 -11.62 6.83
N ASN A 24 1.48 -10.69 7.70
CA ASN A 24 1.96 -10.56 9.08
C ASN A 24 3.50 -10.55 9.22
N ILE A 25 4.19 -9.93 8.25
CA ILE A 25 5.63 -9.78 8.30
C ILE A 25 6.00 -8.79 9.41
N GLN A 26 7.05 -9.12 10.16
CA GLN A 26 7.54 -8.28 11.24
C GLN A 26 8.58 -7.32 10.69
N LEU A 27 8.29 -6.03 10.79
CA LEU A 27 9.13 -4.94 10.35
C LEU A 27 9.59 -4.15 11.55
N THR A 28 10.84 -3.68 11.49
CA THR A 28 11.41 -2.85 12.53
C THR A 28 11.55 -1.44 11.97
N LEU A 29 10.59 -0.57 12.31
CA LEU A 29 10.57 0.80 11.79
C LEU A 29 11.70 1.62 12.42
N PRO A 30 12.30 2.55 11.65
CA PRO A 30 13.23 3.52 12.20
C PRO A 30 12.56 4.32 13.31
N ALA A 31 13.37 4.78 14.26
CA ALA A 31 12.88 5.32 15.51
C ALA A 31 12.07 6.62 15.33
N ALA A 32 10.80 6.58 15.72
CA ALA A 32 10.01 7.76 16.05
C ALA A 32 10.26 8.16 17.52
N PRO A 33 9.91 9.39 17.94
CA PRO A 33 9.98 9.79 19.35
C PRO A 33 9.21 8.80 20.24
N ASP A 34 9.93 8.01 21.03
CA ASP A 34 9.36 7.08 22.01
C ASP A 34 8.80 7.90 23.20
N PRO A 35 7.71 7.47 23.87
CA PRO A 35 7.17 8.04 25.12
C PRO A 35 8.21 8.45 26.16
N TRP A 36 9.35 7.76 26.19
CA TRP A 36 10.43 7.99 27.13
C TRP A 36 11.55 8.88 26.56
N HIS A 37 11.30 9.57 25.45
CA HIS A 37 12.26 10.38 24.71
C HIS A 37 13.58 9.63 24.46
N ARG A 38 13.51 8.30 24.35
CA ARG A 38 14.69 7.49 24.06
C ARG A 38 15.03 7.72 22.60
N PRO A 39 16.19 8.32 22.29
CA PRO A 39 16.59 8.44 20.91
C PRO A 39 16.76 7.04 20.31
N SER A 40 16.49 6.92 19.02
CA SER A 40 16.90 5.80 18.17
C SER A 40 16.39 4.39 18.53
N LYS A 41 15.35 4.24 19.36
CA LYS A 41 14.76 2.91 19.61
C LYS A 41 13.83 2.48 18.45
N PRO A 42 14.14 1.39 17.74
CA PRO A 42 13.28 0.92 16.67
C PRO A 42 11.93 0.42 17.20
N GLN A 43 10.86 0.62 16.42
CA GLN A 43 9.50 0.23 16.81
C GLN A 43 9.03 -0.99 16.01
N PRO A 44 8.46 -2.01 16.67
CA PRO A 44 7.90 -3.15 15.97
C PRO A 44 6.62 -2.74 15.23
N CYS A 45 6.53 -3.13 13.96
CA CYS A 45 5.36 -2.97 13.11
C CYS A 45 5.07 -4.30 12.42
N THR A 46 3.81 -4.72 12.43
CA THR A 46 3.39 -5.86 11.60
C THR A 46 2.83 -5.31 10.30
N ALA A 47 3.33 -5.78 9.16
CA ALA A 47 2.78 -5.42 7.85
C ALA A 47 2.18 -6.62 7.14
N SER A 48 1.20 -6.35 6.31
CA SER A 48 0.74 -7.24 5.26
C SER A 48 0.67 -6.48 3.95
N LEU A 49 0.98 -7.17 2.86
CA LEU A 49 1.04 -6.64 1.52
C LEU A 49 0.24 -7.55 0.60
N ASN A 50 -0.61 -6.98 -0.23
CA ASN A 50 -1.37 -7.68 -1.25
C ASN A 50 -1.16 -6.99 -2.60
N LEU A 51 -0.36 -7.60 -3.46
CA LEU A 51 -0.02 -7.11 -4.79
C LEU A 51 -0.88 -7.83 -5.83
N SER A 52 -1.83 -7.11 -6.41
CA SER A 52 -2.78 -7.60 -7.42
C SER A 52 -2.39 -7.11 -8.82
N TYR A 53 -2.48 -8.00 -9.80
CA TYR A 53 -2.09 -7.77 -11.19
C TYR A 53 -2.95 -8.58 -12.16
N SER A 54 -2.86 -8.24 -13.44
CA SER A 54 -3.77 -8.66 -14.52
C SER A 54 -3.83 -10.17 -14.81
N SER A 55 -2.71 -10.90 -14.78
CA SER A 55 -2.70 -12.35 -15.02
C SER A 55 -1.34 -12.97 -14.70
N ALA A 56 -1.36 -14.19 -14.16
CA ALA A 56 -0.24 -15.11 -13.96
C ALA A 56 -0.39 -16.38 -14.81
N VAL A 57 -1.40 -16.43 -15.68
CA VAL A 57 -1.78 -17.65 -16.43
C VAL A 57 -0.63 -18.17 -17.28
N ALA A 58 0.17 -17.30 -17.89
CA ALA A 58 1.30 -17.77 -18.69
C ALA A 58 2.39 -18.43 -17.84
N ALA A 59 2.65 -17.94 -16.63
CA ALA A 59 3.58 -18.58 -15.70
C ALA A 59 3.07 -19.98 -15.32
N ALA A 60 1.77 -20.11 -15.07
CA ALA A 60 1.13 -21.40 -14.77
C ALA A 60 1.17 -22.38 -15.94
N ILE A 61 0.91 -21.92 -17.18
CA ILE A 61 0.96 -22.76 -18.38
C ILE A 61 2.40 -23.21 -18.68
N ALA A 62 3.37 -22.32 -18.51
CA ALA A 62 4.78 -22.59 -18.78
C ALA A 62 5.46 -23.43 -17.69
N ASP A 63 4.83 -23.53 -16.51
CA ASP A 63 5.46 -24.02 -15.27
C ASP A 63 6.81 -23.32 -15.02
N ASP A 64 6.85 -22.01 -15.25
CA ASP A 64 8.06 -21.20 -15.18
C ASP A 64 7.92 -20.07 -14.15
N VAL A 65 8.63 -20.25 -13.04
CA VAL A 65 8.68 -19.28 -11.93
C VAL A 65 9.28 -17.93 -12.33
N SER A 66 10.09 -17.87 -13.40
CA SER A 66 10.68 -16.62 -13.89
C SER A 66 9.65 -15.66 -14.51
N LEU A 67 8.48 -16.18 -14.88
CA LEU A 67 7.33 -15.42 -15.37
C LEU A 67 6.40 -14.96 -14.23
N SER A 68 6.71 -15.33 -12.99
CA SER A 68 5.91 -15.00 -11.79
C SER A 68 6.61 -13.95 -10.92
N LEU A 69 5.89 -13.45 -9.93
CA LEU A 69 6.43 -12.52 -8.94
C LEU A 69 7.14 -13.28 -7.81
N ASP A 70 8.42 -12.98 -7.62
CA ASP A 70 9.22 -13.54 -6.53
C ASP A 70 8.92 -12.81 -5.21
N TYR A 71 8.12 -13.44 -4.35
CA TYR A 71 7.79 -12.93 -3.03
C TYR A 71 8.99 -12.89 -2.06
N GLY A 72 10.02 -13.71 -2.31
CA GLY A 72 11.27 -13.68 -1.54
C GLY A 72 12.13 -12.47 -1.89
N LYS A 73 12.22 -12.13 -3.18
CA LYS A 73 12.83 -10.86 -3.64
C LYS A 73 12.05 -9.66 -3.10
N LEU A 74 10.71 -9.72 -3.12
CA LEU A 74 9.86 -8.68 -2.54
C LEU A 74 10.14 -8.46 -1.05
N TYR A 75 10.15 -9.54 -0.26
CA TYR A 75 10.43 -9.46 1.17
C TYR A 75 11.80 -8.86 1.47
N ARG A 76 12.87 -9.35 0.82
CA ARG A 76 14.24 -8.84 1.05
C ARG A 76 14.39 -7.37 0.67
N ARG A 77 13.79 -6.97 -0.45
CA ARG A 77 13.81 -5.57 -0.89
C ARG A 77 13.05 -4.68 0.09
N LEU A 78 11.88 -5.13 0.53
CA LEU A 78 11.08 -4.40 1.51
C LEU A 78 11.81 -4.22 2.85
N GLU A 79 12.43 -5.29 3.35
CA GLU A 79 13.22 -5.23 4.57
C GLU A 79 14.39 -4.24 4.46
N GLU A 80 15.09 -4.24 3.32
CA GLU A 80 16.19 -3.31 3.05
C GLU A 80 15.70 -1.86 2.89
N ASP A 81 14.61 -1.64 2.16
CA ASP A 81 14.00 -0.31 1.97
C ASP A 81 13.54 0.29 3.31
N ILE A 82 13.03 -0.53 4.23
CA ILE A 82 12.63 -0.10 5.58
C ILE A 82 13.83 0.14 6.48
N ARG A 83 14.88 -0.69 6.39
CA ARG A 83 16.10 -0.54 7.19
C ARG A 83 16.86 0.73 6.81
N THR A 84 16.90 1.04 5.52
CA THR A 84 17.58 2.22 4.97
C THR A 84 16.69 3.46 4.94
N MET A 85 15.44 3.33 5.40
CA MET A 85 14.49 4.43 5.56
C MET A 85 15.12 5.50 6.47
N GLY A 86 15.57 6.61 5.86
CA GLY A 86 16.25 7.72 6.54
C GLY A 86 17.74 7.89 6.27
N HIS A 87 18.36 7.00 5.50
CA HIS A 87 19.73 7.17 5.01
C HIS A 87 19.78 7.34 3.49
N ALA A 88 18.88 6.67 2.77
CA ALA A 88 18.66 6.94 1.36
C ALA A 88 17.83 8.22 1.22
N GLY A 89 18.43 9.28 0.68
CA GLY A 89 17.70 10.50 0.36
C GLY A 89 16.45 10.18 -0.46
N GLU A 90 15.30 10.62 0.05
CA GLU A 90 14.18 11.19 -0.70
C GLU A 90 13.42 10.36 -1.78
N VAL A 91 13.94 9.33 -2.44
CA VAL A 91 13.40 9.05 -3.80
C VAL A 91 12.08 8.24 -3.90
N SER A 92 11.63 7.49 -2.88
CA SER A 92 10.54 6.50 -3.06
C SER A 92 9.14 7.03 -2.68
N ALA A 93 8.87 7.38 -1.41
CA ALA A 93 7.55 7.84 -0.97
C ALA A 93 7.11 9.19 -1.58
N GLN A 94 8.06 10.01 -2.05
CA GLN A 94 7.83 11.36 -2.58
C GLN A 94 7.05 11.42 -3.91
N LYS A 95 6.76 10.26 -4.51
CA LYS A 95 6.10 10.18 -5.81
C LYS A 95 4.64 9.76 -5.74
N MET A 96 4.08 9.54 -4.55
CA MET A 96 2.67 9.22 -4.38
C MET A 96 1.80 10.41 -4.77
N VAL A 97 0.74 10.12 -5.51
CA VAL A 97 -0.22 11.13 -6.01
C VAL A 97 -1.61 10.78 -5.48
N SER A 98 -2.37 11.80 -5.10
CA SER A 98 -3.80 11.67 -4.79
C SER A 98 -4.61 11.35 -6.06
N ILE A 99 -5.84 10.89 -5.89
CA ILE A 99 -6.79 10.69 -7.00
C ILE A 99 -7.04 11.98 -7.82
N ASP A 100 -6.94 13.15 -7.20
CA ASP A 100 -7.11 14.45 -7.85
C ASP A 100 -5.82 14.99 -8.50
N GLY A 101 -4.74 14.21 -8.48
CA GLY A 101 -3.47 14.61 -9.07
C GLY A 101 -2.61 15.50 -8.19
N SER A 102 -3.04 15.79 -6.95
CA SER A 102 -2.25 16.57 -6.00
C SER A 102 -1.13 15.74 -5.37
N ARG A 103 -0.04 16.42 -5.01
CA ARG A 103 1.05 15.88 -4.19
C ARG A 103 1.06 16.62 -2.86
N ARG A 104 1.43 15.94 -1.79
CA ARG A 104 1.51 16.57 -0.47
C ARG A 104 2.93 16.60 0.06
N ASP A 105 3.51 17.80 0.01
CA ASP A 105 4.81 18.09 0.58
C ASP A 105 4.81 18.05 2.12
N GLU A 106 3.64 18.13 2.77
CA GLU A 106 3.52 18.04 4.23
C GLU A 106 4.02 16.71 4.79
N MET A 107 3.87 15.61 4.03
CA MET A 107 4.42 14.31 4.40
C MET A 107 5.95 14.27 4.34
N LEU A 108 6.58 15.23 3.65
CA LEU A 108 8.04 15.31 3.51
C LEU A 108 8.74 15.89 4.75
N GLY A 109 7.99 16.65 5.57
CA GLY A 109 8.52 17.31 6.76
C GLY A 109 8.38 16.50 8.06
N ALA A 110 7.57 15.44 8.07
CA ALA A 110 7.40 14.56 9.23
C ALA A 110 8.65 13.71 9.46
N ALA A 111 9.07 13.54 10.72
CA ALA A 111 10.19 12.66 10.99
C ALA A 111 9.81 11.21 10.64
N LEU A 112 10.79 10.43 10.19
CA LEU A 112 10.57 9.05 9.78
C LEU A 112 10.08 8.22 10.97
N GLY A 113 8.96 7.51 10.75
CA GLY A 113 8.28 6.75 11.80
C GLY A 113 7.15 7.50 12.52
N GLU A 114 7.00 8.82 12.33
CA GLU A 114 5.86 9.59 12.87
C GLU A 114 4.60 9.46 11.99
N ASP A 115 4.80 9.32 10.67
CA ASP A 115 3.72 9.19 9.70
C ASP A 115 3.69 7.80 9.08
N VAL A 116 2.68 7.01 9.48
CA VAL A 116 2.44 5.65 8.98
C VAL A 116 2.22 5.60 7.45
N ARG A 117 1.72 6.70 6.86
CA ARG A 117 1.49 6.79 5.41
C ARG A 117 2.80 6.70 4.62
N LEU A 118 3.90 7.23 5.15
CA LEU A 118 5.22 7.14 4.52
C LEU A 118 5.71 5.70 4.44
N THR A 119 5.58 4.96 5.55
CA THR A 119 5.91 3.53 5.58
C THR A 119 5.08 2.76 4.57
N ALA A 120 3.77 3.01 4.52
CA ALA A 120 2.90 2.35 3.56
C ALA A 120 3.24 2.71 2.12
N GLY A 121 3.63 3.95 1.85
CA GLY A 121 4.09 4.38 0.54
C GLY A 121 5.36 3.67 0.09
N ILE A 122 6.33 3.50 0.99
CA ILE A 122 7.56 2.73 0.71
C ILE A 122 7.22 1.28 0.39
N VAL A 123 6.36 0.65 1.21
CA VAL A 123 5.90 -0.72 0.99
C VAL A 123 5.19 -0.85 -0.36
N ALA A 124 4.29 0.08 -0.67
CA ALA A 124 3.53 0.08 -1.92
C ALA A 124 4.45 0.23 -3.13
N ASN A 125 5.40 1.17 -3.08
CA ASN A 125 6.39 1.39 -4.14
C ASN A 125 7.31 0.19 -4.34
N CYS A 126 7.68 -0.51 -3.27
CA CYS A 126 8.47 -1.73 -3.35
C CYS A 126 7.71 -2.80 -4.16
N GLY A 127 6.45 -3.04 -3.82
CA GLY A 127 5.58 -4.00 -4.52
C GLY A 127 5.31 -3.63 -5.98
N LEU A 128 4.90 -2.38 -6.22
CA LEU A 128 4.63 -1.87 -7.56
C LEU A 128 5.90 -1.81 -8.43
N GLY A 129 7.04 -1.49 -7.85
CA GLY A 129 8.34 -1.49 -8.54
C GLY A 129 8.76 -2.89 -8.97
N LEU A 130 8.57 -3.90 -8.10
CA LEU A 130 8.83 -5.29 -8.46
C LEU A 130 7.91 -5.76 -9.60
N LEU A 131 6.63 -5.40 -9.56
CA LEU A 131 5.68 -5.73 -10.62
C LEU A 131 6.12 -5.14 -11.97
N ASP A 132 6.61 -3.89 -11.99
CA ASP A 132 7.10 -3.25 -13.20
C ASP A 132 8.37 -3.93 -13.74
N GLU A 133 9.32 -4.25 -12.85
CA GLU A 133 10.54 -4.98 -13.21
C GLU A 133 10.24 -6.35 -13.84
N THR A 134 9.32 -7.11 -13.24
CA THR A 134 8.92 -8.43 -13.74
C THR A 134 8.18 -8.29 -15.07
N ALA A 135 7.21 -7.37 -15.19
CA ALA A 135 6.51 -7.12 -16.44
C ALA A 135 7.47 -6.69 -17.57
N ALA A 136 8.50 -5.90 -17.26
CA ALA A 136 9.54 -5.53 -18.21
C ALA A 136 10.46 -6.71 -18.57
N GLY A 137 10.82 -7.56 -17.59
CA GLY A 137 11.60 -8.78 -17.82
C GLY A 137 10.89 -9.78 -18.73
N VAL A 138 9.62 -10.04 -18.46
CA VAL A 138 8.74 -10.89 -19.27
C VAL A 138 8.65 -10.37 -20.71
N ARG A 139 8.44 -9.05 -20.90
CA ARG A 139 8.46 -8.42 -22.23
C ARG A 139 9.79 -8.63 -22.95
N ARG A 140 10.93 -8.43 -22.28
CA ARG A 140 12.26 -8.66 -22.89
C ARG A 140 12.46 -10.11 -23.33
N MET A 141 12.06 -11.09 -22.51
CA MET A 141 12.17 -12.52 -22.86
C MET A 141 11.32 -12.87 -24.07
N SER A 142 10.11 -12.30 -24.18
CA SER A 142 9.24 -12.52 -25.34
C SER A 142 9.85 -12.05 -26.67
N HIS A 143 10.58 -10.92 -26.66
CA HIS A 143 11.27 -10.42 -27.86
C HIS A 143 12.46 -11.31 -28.25
N VAL A 144 13.25 -11.81 -27.28
CA VAL A 144 14.42 -12.68 -27.56
C VAL A 144 13.98 -13.99 -28.23
N HIS A 145 12.87 -14.59 -27.79
CA HIS A 145 12.35 -15.81 -28.40
C HIS A 145 11.74 -15.57 -29.79
N HIS A 146 11.35 -14.34 -30.13
CA HIS A 146 10.83 -14.00 -31.45
C HIS A 146 11.95 -13.86 -32.49
N ASP A 147 13.08 -13.25 -32.13
CA ASP A 147 14.22 -13.05 -33.05
C ASP A 147 15.02 -14.34 -33.33
N GLY A 148 15.07 -15.28 -32.38
CA GLY A 148 15.71 -16.60 -32.58
C GLY A 148 14.94 -17.52 -33.53
N ARG A 149 13.67 -17.23 -33.83
CA ARG A 149 12.76 -18.11 -34.59
C ARG A 149 12.93 -18.03 -36.11
N ARG A 150 13.70 -17.06 -36.63
CA ARG A 150 13.93 -16.91 -38.08
C ARG A 150 15.06 -17.79 -38.64
N ARG A 151 15.76 -18.61 -37.82
CA ARG A 151 16.97 -19.33 -38.29
C ARG A 151 17.06 -20.83 -38.06
N SER A 152 16.08 -21.53 -37.48
CA SER A 152 16.21 -22.99 -37.28
C SER A 152 14.92 -23.77 -37.56
N SER A 153 14.79 -24.22 -38.81
CA SER A 153 13.94 -25.34 -39.18
C SER A 153 14.66 -26.65 -38.88
N ALA A 154 14.53 -27.20 -37.68
CA ALA A 154 14.86 -28.61 -37.41
C ALA A 154 14.14 -29.13 -36.15
N SER A 155 13.34 -30.19 -36.36
CA SER A 155 12.76 -31.13 -35.37
C SER A 155 12.15 -30.55 -34.08
N ALA A 156 10.85 -30.25 -34.12
CA ALA A 156 10.07 -29.83 -32.96
C ALA A 156 9.67 -31.04 -32.08
N GLY A 157 10.27 -31.13 -30.89
CA GLY A 157 9.71 -31.92 -29.78
C GLY A 157 8.51 -31.20 -29.15
N SER A 158 7.65 -31.93 -28.45
CA SER A 158 6.43 -31.44 -27.79
C SER A 158 6.66 -30.25 -26.84
N GLN A 159 7.83 -30.14 -26.20
CA GLN A 159 8.19 -29.00 -25.34
C GLN A 159 8.43 -27.69 -26.12
N ALA A 160 8.99 -27.77 -27.33
CA ALA A 160 9.21 -26.59 -28.19
C ALA A 160 7.88 -26.02 -28.74
N GLN A 161 6.87 -26.87 -28.92
CA GLN A 161 5.51 -26.44 -29.28
C GLN A 161 4.76 -25.74 -28.13
N ALA A 162 4.97 -26.16 -26.88
CA ALA A 162 4.40 -25.48 -25.71
C ALA A 162 4.99 -24.08 -25.52
N GLN A 163 6.32 -23.93 -25.62
CA GLN A 163 7.00 -22.63 -25.57
C GLN A 163 6.60 -21.72 -26.74
N ALA A 164 6.41 -22.30 -27.93
CA ALA A 164 5.90 -21.61 -29.12
C ALA A 164 4.49 -21.02 -28.96
N ALA A 165 3.62 -21.69 -28.21
CA ALA A 165 2.25 -21.24 -27.94
C ALA A 165 2.23 -20.08 -26.94
N ILE A 166 3.12 -20.07 -25.95
CA ILE A 166 3.24 -18.99 -24.94
C ILE A 166 3.67 -17.66 -25.57
N PHE A 167 4.50 -17.70 -26.62
CA PHE A 167 4.98 -16.50 -27.35
C PHE A 167 4.23 -16.25 -28.67
N SER A 168 3.03 -16.80 -28.84
CA SER A 168 2.15 -16.45 -29.96
C SER A 168 1.50 -15.09 -29.71
N PRO A 169 1.31 -14.22 -30.74
CA PRO A 169 0.66 -12.91 -30.58
C PRO A 169 -0.81 -13.00 -30.15
N SER A 170 -1.39 -14.21 -30.12
CA SER A 170 -2.74 -14.50 -29.61
C SER A 170 -2.76 -15.08 -28.19
N ALA A 171 -1.60 -15.29 -27.55
CA ALA A 171 -1.53 -15.79 -26.18
C ALA A 171 -1.69 -14.63 -25.18
N PRO A 172 -2.39 -14.84 -24.05
CA PRO A 172 -2.56 -13.80 -23.04
C PRO A 172 -1.18 -13.36 -22.51
N PRO A 173 -0.94 -12.04 -22.36
CA PRO A 173 0.33 -11.54 -21.86
C PRO A 173 0.64 -12.12 -20.49
N ALA A 174 1.90 -12.52 -20.29
CA ALA A 174 2.32 -13.29 -19.14
C ALA A 174 2.22 -12.54 -17.80
N ILE A 175 2.42 -11.22 -17.84
CA ILE A 175 1.96 -10.22 -16.85
C ILE A 175 1.71 -8.95 -17.66
N ASP A 176 0.47 -8.47 -17.73
CA ASP A 176 0.20 -7.17 -18.34
C ASP A 176 0.55 -6.05 -17.34
N GLY A 177 1.58 -5.28 -17.69
CA GLY A 177 2.06 -4.16 -16.92
C GLY A 177 1.12 -2.94 -16.92
N VAL A 178 -0.06 -3.00 -17.54
CA VAL A 178 -1.02 -1.88 -17.53
C VAL A 178 -1.64 -1.68 -16.14
N PHE A 179 -2.06 -2.77 -15.47
CA PHE A 179 -2.71 -2.73 -14.17
C PHE A 179 -1.83 -3.28 -13.06
N GLY A 180 -1.79 -2.56 -11.94
CA GLY A 180 -1.11 -2.98 -10.72
C GLY A 180 -1.74 -2.29 -9.54
N GLN A 181 -2.12 -3.07 -8.54
CA GLN A 181 -2.68 -2.59 -7.29
C GLN A 181 -1.90 -3.19 -6.13
N CYS A 182 -1.62 -2.37 -5.14
CA CYS A 182 -0.87 -2.72 -3.96
C CYS A 182 -1.65 -2.25 -2.73
N GLU A 183 -2.23 -3.20 -2.01
CA GLU A 183 -2.88 -2.97 -0.74
C GLU A 183 -1.88 -3.24 0.39
N VAL A 184 -1.72 -2.26 1.27
CA VAL A 184 -0.80 -2.33 2.41
C VAL A 184 -1.62 -2.23 3.68
N LEU A 185 -1.38 -3.15 4.62
CA LEU A 185 -1.91 -3.09 5.97
C LEU A 185 -0.74 -2.98 6.93
N LEU A 186 -0.74 -1.97 7.80
CA LEU A 186 0.25 -1.75 8.83
C LEU A 186 -0.42 -1.79 10.20
N HIS A 187 0.24 -2.42 11.16
CA HIS A 187 -0.19 -2.50 12.54
C HIS A 187 0.94 -2.09 13.47
N LEU A 188 0.71 -1.01 14.22
CA LEU A 188 1.60 -0.42 15.21
C LEU A 188 1.01 -0.66 16.60
N PRO A 189 1.26 -1.84 17.21
CA PRO A 189 0.68 -2.21 18.51
C PRO A 189 1.20 -1.36 19.66
N LYS A 190 2.39 -0.76 19.50
CA LYS A 190 3.03 0.11 20.51
C LYS A 190 2.89 1.60 20.20
N ALA A 191 1.92 1.96 19.35
CA ALA A 191 1.58 3.36 19.17
C ALA A 191 1.23 3.99 20.53
N LEU A 192 1.59 5.25 20.71
CA LEU A 192 1.43 6.06 21.93
C LEU A 192 -0.04 6.35 22.29
N LEU A 193 -0.84 5.29 22.46
CA LEU A 193 -2.28 5.36 22.53
C LEU A 193 -2.78 4.64 23.77
N ARG A 194 -3.85 5.18 24.36
CA ARG A 194 -4.64 4.47 25.37
C ARG A 194 -5.54 3.43 24.69
N ALA A 195 -4.96 2.63 23.81
CA ALA A 195 -5.62 1.69 22.93
C ALA A 195 -4.81 0.38 22.93
N GLU A 196 -5.43 -0.72 23.36
CA GLU A 196 -4.73 -2.00 23.57
C GLU A 196 -4.19 -2.62 22.28
N GLU A 197 -4.89 -2.39 21.17
CA GLU A 197 -4.47 -2.88 19.86
C GLU A 197 -3.70 -1.84 19.05
N GLY A 198 -3.52 -0.62 19.58
CA GLY A 198 -2.74 0.44 18.96
C GLY A 198 -3.36 1.00 17.69
N LEU A 199 -2.50 1.37 16.73
CA LEU A 199 -2.89 1.97 15.44
C LEU A 199 -2.79 0.94 14.33
N LYS A 200 -3.85 0.82 13.53
CA LYS A 200 -3.88 0.08 12.27
C LYS A 200 -4.08 1.08 11.13
N TYR A 201 -3.40 0.83 10.02
CA TYR A 201 -3.48 1.65 8.83
C TYR A 201 -3.60 0.74 7.61
N ARG A 202 -4.50 1.10 6.69
CA ARG A 202 -4.64 0.45 5.40
C ARG A 202 -4.57 1.49 4.30
N SER A 203 -3.85 1.18 3.22
CA SER A 203 -3.90 1.96 2.00
C SER A 203 -4.00 1.08 0.75
N VAL A 204 -4.65 1.61 -0.27
CA VAL A 204 -4.73 0.99 -1.60
C VAL A 204 -4.04 1.93 -2.58
N THR A 205 -2.95 1.46 -3.17
CA THR A 205 -2.18 2.21 -4.18
C THR A 205 -2.27 1.49 -5.51
N VAL A 206 -2.58 2.23 -6.58
CA VAL A 206 -2.63 1.69 -7.95
C VAL A 206 -1.65 2.41 -8.86
N TRP A 207 -1.36 1.81 -10.00
CA TRP A 207 -0.72 2.55 -11.09
C TRP A 207 -1.68 3.53 -11.74
N GLY A 208 -1.27 4.79 -11.80
CA GLY A 208 -1.85 5.82 -12.64
C GLY A 208 -0.88 6.21 -13.76
N TYR A 209 -1.43 6.87 -14.78
CA TYR A 209 -0.74 7.33 -15.97
C TYR A 209 -0.94 8.82 -16.11
N ARG A 210 0.15 9.59 -16.06
CA ARG A 210 0.12 11.05 -16.18
C ARG A 210 0.58 11.45 -17.59
N SER A 211 -0.21 12.31 -18.22
CA SER A 211 0.11 12.89 -19.52
C SER A 211 1.20 13.95 -19.35
N ARG A 212 2.32 13.80 -20.07
CA ARG A 212 3.47 14.71 -19.98
C ARG A 212 3.17 16.12 -20.50
N ASN A 213 2.16 16.29 -21.37
CA ASN A 213 1.94 17.53 -22.14
C ASN A 213 0.49 18.08 -22.13
N GLY A 214 -0.39 17.64 -21.22
CA GLY A 214 -1.75 18.19 -21.13
C GLY A 214 -2.65 17.96 -22.36
N ALA A 215 -2.19 17.20 -23.36
CA ALA A 215 -3.01 16.74 -24.46
C ALA A 215 -4.00 15.67 -23.96
N ALA A 216 -5.26 15.78 -24.40
CA ALA A 216 -6.34 14.89 -24.01
C ALA A 216 -5.93 13.43 -24.20
N ALA A 217 -6.05 12.66 -23.11
CA ALA A 217 -5.68 11.27 -23.02
C ALA A 217 -6.64 10.40 -23.85
N VAL A 218 -6.32 10.24 -25.13
CA VAL A 218 -6.93 9.21 -25.96
C VAL A 218 -5.81 8.67 -26.86
N ASP A 219 -5.51 7.39 -26.68
CA ASP A 219 -4.76 6.50 -27.60
C ASP A 219 -3.24 6.28 -27.50
N ASN A 220 -2.46 6.98 -26.65
CA ASN A 220 -1.02 6.65 -26.52
C ASN A 220 -0.53 6.49 -25.06
N LEU A 221 -0.83 5.35 -24.43
CA LEU A 221 -0.24 4.91 -23.15
C LEU A 221 1.30 4.80 -23.18
N ALA A 222 1.91 4.75 -24.37
CA ALA A 222 3.36 4.62 -24.57
C ALA A 222 4.16 5.87 -24.17
N GLU A 223 3.54 7.06 -24.12
CA GLU A 223 4.20 8.33 -23.75
C GLU A 223 3.81 8.84 -22.35
N SER A 224 2.94 8.11 -21.65
CA SER A 224 2.47 8.49 -20.31
C SER A 224 3.45 8.02 -19.24
N GLU A 225 3.83 8.92 -18.32
CA GLU A 225 4.68 8.55 -17.19
C GLU A 225 3.83 7.83 -16.13
N ARG A 226 4.28 6.68 -15.65
CA ARG A 226 3.58 5.95 -14.58
C ARG A 226 3.79 6.66 -13.23
N CYS A 227 2.75 6.70 -12.40
CA CYS A 227 2.85 7.08 -10.99
C CYS A 227 2.07 6.14 -10.08
N PRO A 228 2.50 5.95 -8.83
CA PRO A 228 1.66 5.37 -7.79
C PRO A 228 0.60 6.39 -7.36
N VAL A 229 -0.68 5.99 -7.41
CA VAL A 229 -1.83 6.78 -6.99
C VAL A 229 -2.48 6.12 -5.79
N VAL A 230 -2.64 6.86 -4.69
CA VAL A 230 -3.34 6.36 -3.50
C VAL A 230 -4.84 6.55 -3.69
N LEU A 231 -5.59 5.46 -3.81
CA LEU A 231 -7.04 5.49 -3.98
C LEU A 231 -7.75 5.69 -2.66
N GLU A 232 -7.35 4.92 -1.65
CA GLU A 232 -8.04 4.81 -0.38
C GLU A 232 -7.03 4.77 0.76
N GLU A 233 -7.41 5.38 1.87
CA GLU A 233 -6.72 5.30 3.14
C GLU A 233 -7.73 5.01 4.25
N GLU A 234 -7.32 4.20 5.21
CA GLU A 234 -8.10 3.87 6.39
C GLU A 234 -7.19 3.88 7.62
N PHE A 235 -7.61 4.59 8.66
CA PHE A 235 -6.98 4.60 9.97
C PHE A 235 -7.93 3.96 10.97
N ARG A 236 -7.41 3.02 11.75
CA ARG A 236 -8.16 2.36 12.82
C ARG A 236 -7.41 2.40 14.13
N ILE A 237 -8.10 2.78 15.18
CA ILE A 237 -7.59 2.74 16.56
C ILE A 237 -8.49 1.81 17.32
N ASP A 238 -7.97 0.64 17.67
CA ASP A 238 -8.74 -0.44 18.27
C ASP A 238 -8.34 -0.64 19.74
N GLY A 239 -9.31 -1.04 20.57
CA GLY A 239 -9.05 -1.37 21.97
C GLY A 239 -8.97 -0.15 22.90
N ILE A 240 -9.66 0.95 22.60
CA ILE A 240 -9.73 2.10 23.51
C ILE A 240 -10.65 1.73 24.67
N ARG A 241 -10.11 1.63 25.88
CA ARG A 241 -10.93 1.38 27.08
C ARG A 241 -11.42 2.70 27.66
N CYS A 242 -12.73 2.87 27.72
CA CYS A 242 -13.38 3.92 28.50
C CYS A 242 -14.25 3.29 29.59
N TYR A 243 -14.39 4.00 30.72
CA TYR A 243 -15.18 3.53 31.85
C TYR A 243 -16.39 4.43 32.04
N CYS A 244 -17.58 3.90 31.77
CA CYS A 244 -18.84 4.64 31.90
C CYS A 244 -19.87 3.81 32.66
N ILE A 245 -20.89 4.48 33.18
CA ILE A 245 -22.02 3.81 33.79
C ILE A 245 -22.99 3.45 32.67
N LEU A 246 -23.24 2.15 32.49
CA LEU A 246 -24.19 1.64 31.51
C LEU A 246 -25.36 1.03 32.26
N GLY A 247 -26.57 1.56 32.04
CA GLY A 247 -27.75 0.99 32.67
C GLY A 247 -29.03 1.75 32.35
N VAL A 248 -30.05 1.03 31.92
CA VAL A 248 -31.41 1.58 31.80
C VAL A 248 -32.03 1.62 33.20
N ASN A 249 -31.80 0.58 34.00
CA ASN A 249 -32.35 0.44 35.35
C ASN A 249 -31.43 1.03 36.43
N SER A 250 -32.00 1.43 37.57
CA SER A 250 -31.27 2.04 38.68
C SER A 250 -30.15 1.16 39.26
N HIS A 251 -30.35 -0.17 39.31
CA HIS A 251 -29.35 -1.11 39.82
C HIS A 251 -28.20 -1.36 38.83
N GLU A 252 -28.40 -1.13 37.54
CA GLU A 252 -27.35 -1.23 36.51
C GLU A 252 -26.42 0.00 36.55
N ARG A 253 -26.86 1.10 37.18
CA ARG A 253 -26.11 2.37 37.26
C ARG A 253 -25.18 2.49 38.48
N VAL A 254 -24.88 1.39 39.15
CA VAL A 254 -24.15 1.40 40.43
C VAL A 254 -22.63 1.40 40.22
N GLU A 255 -22.13 0.73 39.19
CA GLU A 255 -20.70 0.56 38.93
C GLU A 255 -20.32 1.00 37.52
N LYS A 256 -19.08 1.49 37.37
CA LYS A 256 -18.51 1.77 36.05
C LYS A 256 -18.17 0.47 35.35
N GLN A 257 -18.65 0.34 34.12
CA GLN A 257 -18.35 -0.78 33.25
C GLN A 257 -17.30 -0.34 32.22
N ALA A 258 -16.40 -1.25 31.86
CA ALA A 258 -15.43 -1.01 30.80
C ALA A 258 -16.09 -1.20 29.44
N VAL A 259 -16.04 -0.18 28.60
CA VAL A 259 -16.45 -0.24 27.20
C VAL A 259 -15.21 -0.18 26.33
N ILE A 260 -15.15 -1.09 25.37
CA ILE A 260 -14.08 -1.12 24.37
C ILE A 260 -14.60 -0.40 23.13
N VAL A 261 -13.93 0.69 22.77
CA VAL A 261 -14.28 1.53 21.63
C VAL A 261 -13.21 1.39 20.55
N SER A 262 -13.67 1.36 19.31
CA SER A 262 -12.83 1.47 18.12
C SER A 262 -13.18 2.73 17.34
N LEU A 263 -12.17 3.39 16.80
CA LEU A 263 -12.34 4.53 15.90
C LEU A 263 -11.89 4.12 14.49
N GLU A 264 -12.75 4.34 13.49
CA GLU A 264 -12.46 4.07 12.07
C GLU A 264 -12.59 5.38 11.28
N PHE A 265 -11.54 5.73 10.54
CA PHE A 265 -11.52 6.86 9.62
C PHE A 265 -11.15 6.34 8.24
N LYS A 266 -12.04 6.51 7.26
CA LYS A 266 -11.81 6.08 5.89
C LYS A 266 -12.13 7.19 4.91
N GLY A 267 -11.37 7.23 3.84
CA GLY A 267 -11.58 8.20 2.79
C GLY A 267 -10.67 8.00 1.60
N PRO A 268 -10.84 8.84 0.58
CA PRO A 268 -9.92 8.87 -0.56
C PRO A 268 -8.50 9.23 -0.11
N GLY A 269 -7.51 8.63 -0.76
CA GLY A 269 -6.12 8.74 -0.36
C GLY A 269 -5.51 10.12 -0.57
N GLN A 270 -4.56 10.47 0.30
CA GLN A 270 -3.70 11.66 0.19
C GLN A 270 -4.46 13.01 0.22
N LEU A 271 -5.67 13.01 0.79
CA LEU A 271 -6.47 14.21 1.02
C LEU A 271 -6.20 14.88 2.39
N PRO A 272 -6.65 16.14 2.61
CA PRO A 272 -6.51 16.88 3.87
C PRO A 272 -6.84 16.11 5.14
N TRP A 273 -7.88 15.30 5.09
CA TRP A 273 -8.41 14.59 6.26
C TRP A 273 -7.38 13.61 6.86
N GLY A 274 -6.55 12.97 6.05
CA GLY A 274 -5.54 12.02 6.53
C GLY A 274 -4.47 12.73 7.38
N SER A 275 -4.06 13.93 6.98
CA SER A 275 -3.15 14.76 7.79
C SER A 275 -3.81 15.21 9.10
N THR A 276 -5.10 15.54 9.06
CA THR A 276 -5.86 15.83 10.30
C THR A 276 -5.80 14.64 11.26
N VAL A 277 -6.09 13.42 10.78
CA VAL A 277 -6.02 12.21 11.61
C VAL A 277 -4.63 12.02 12.21
N ILE A 278 -3.55 12.09 11.41
CA ILE A 278 -2.16 11.97 11.90
C ILE A 278 -1.84 13.02 12.98
N ASN A 279 -2.34 14.25 12.83
CA ASN A 279 -2.05 15.32 13.79
C ASN A 279 -2.89 15.23 15.07
N THR A 280 -4.06 14.58 15.03
CA THR A 280 -5.02 14.60 16.14
C THR A 280 -5.27 13.24 16.80
N TYR A 281 -4.83 12.12 16.22
CA TYR A 281 -5.23 10.77 16.68
C TYR A 281 -4.90 10.51 18.16
N GLN A 282 -3.78 11.02 18.67
CA GLN A 282 -3.41 10.89 20.07
C GLN A 282 -4.37 11.65 21.00
N ALA A 283 -4.66 12.91 20.66
CA ALA A 283 -5.60 13.74 21.41
C ALA A 283 -7.03 13.19 21.36
N MET A 284 -7.47 12.72 20.19
CA MET A 284 -8.77 12.09 20.01
C MET A 284 -8.89 10.80 20.81
N THR A 285 -7.87 9.93 20.77
CA THR A 285 -7.86 8.69 21.55
C THR A 285 -7.91 8.98 23.05
N ARG A 286 -7.16 9.99 23.51
CA ARG A 286 -7.23 10.44 24.90
C ARG A 286 -8.62 10.94 25.27
N ALA A 287 -9.22 11.77 24.44
CA ALA A 287 -10.57 12.29 24.66
C ALA A 287 -11.57 11.15 24.80
N VAL A 288 -11.57 10.17 23.88
CA VAL A 288 -12.47 9.00 23.92
C VAL A 288 -12.24 8.15 25.17
N ALA A 289 -10.99 7.91 25.57
CA ALA A 289 -10.67 7.18 26.78
C ALA A 289 -11.11 7.90 28.07
N GLU A 290 -11.15 9.24 28.04
CA GLU A 290 -11.52 10.10 29.17
C GLU A 290 -13.00 10.50 29.18
N VAL A 291 -13.77 10.18 28.13
CA VAL A 291 -15.21 10.44 28.09
C VAL A 291 -15.85 9.79 29.30
N SER A 292 -16.19 10.64 30.26
CA SER A 292 -17.10 10.33 31.35
C SER A 292 -18.48 10.64 30.79
N LEU A 293 -19.21 9.62 30.33
CA LEU A 293 -20.64 9.76 30.02
C LEU A 293 -21.39 10.02 31.34
N TRP A 294 -21.34 11.26 31.81
CA TRP A 294 -22.03 11.77 32.98
C TRP A 294 -22.65 13.11 32.57
N ASP A 295 -23.84 13.08 31.97
CA ASP A 295 -24.78 14.19 32.11
C ASP A 295 -25.84 13.73 33.13
N ALA A 296 -25.65 14.17 34.36
CA ALA A 296 -26.64 14.10 35.41
C ALA A 296 -27.06 15.53 35.82
N ASP A 297 -27.26 16.41 34.83
CA ASP A 297 -28.13 17.58 34.96
C ASP A 297 -29.53 17.21 34.45
N CYS A 298 -30.16 16.24 35.12
CA CYS A 298 -31.60 16.02 35.08
C CYS A 298 -32.03 15.85 36.54
N GLY A 299 -32.56 16.94 37.11
CA GLY A 299 -33.11 17.00 38.45
C GLY A 299 -34.40 16.21 38.65
#